data_AF-A0A5A7YGN3-F1
#
_entry.id   AF-A0A5A7YGN3-F1
#
_cell.length_a   1.000
_cell.length_b   1.000
_cell.length_c   1.000
_cell.angle_alpha   90.00
_cell.angle_beta   90.00
_cell.angle_gamma   90.00
#
_symmetry.space_group_name_H-M   'P 1'
#
loop_
_entity.id
_entity.type
_entity.pdbx_description
1 polymer ?
#
loop_
_entity_poly.entity_id
_entity_poly.type
_entity_poly.pdbx_seq_one_letter_code
_entity_poly.pdbx_strand_id
1 'polypeptide(L)'
;MTGSLPAVPVPHAEAALPGPARLRFTNASSRVMLRLLPHLPDAVMRLLLGRRTITVDGNTLDTTLQFMLAAQRSAGINGLVASSDVLVARSQLRTLSAMIDAGIAVGVRDDSIPGPAGPLPVRHYTPVDAPTGRPAPLLVFYHGGGFVVGDLDTHDALCRLFCRDAGVHVMAVDYRLAPEHPAPAAVDDCYAAYRWALDHAAELGADPSRVAVGGDSAGGNLSAVVSQLARNDGIALPALQVLLYPATDFSSDTRSKTLFADGFFLTKADMDWFRDNYVSGSTLDAGDPRISPLLAEDLSGLPPAMVLTGGFDPLRDEGNQYAEALAAAGVPVDHRQFGPVVHAFANFFPLGGASATATAEVVSAVRAHLSRA
;
A
#
# COMPACT_ATOMS: atom_id res chain seq x y z
N MET A 1 39.38 19.38 -22.35
CA MET A 1 38.44 20.51 -22.48
C MET A 1 37.03 19.95 -22.47
N THR A 2 36.37 20.10 -21.34
CA THR A 2 34.98 19.72 -21.06
C THR A 2 34.07 20.86 -21.50
N GLY A 3 33.17 20.61 -22.46
CA GLY A 3 32.17 21.57 -22.89
C GLY A 3 30.79 21.13 -22.42
N SER A 4 30.24 21.84 -21.43
CA SER A 4 28.88 21.66 -20.93
C SER A 4 27.87 22.17 -21.97
N LEU A 5 26.81 21.40 -22.24
CA LEU A 5 25.67 21.85 -23.05
C LEU A 5 24.84 22.89 -22.27
N PRO A 6 24.25 23.90 -22.92
CA PRO A 6 23.48 24.94 -22.24
C PRO A 6 22.14 24.39 -21.74
N ALA A 7 21.77 24.78 -20.52
CA ALA A 7 20.45 24.53 -19.95
C ALA A 7 19.37 25.26 -20.77
N VAL A 8 18.37 24.52 -21.23
CA VAL A 8 17.15 25.09 -21.82
C VAL A 8 16.21 25.46 -20.66
N PRO A 9 15.71 26.70 -20.57
CA PRO A 9 14.73 27.05 -19.54
C PRO A 9 13.41 26.37 -19.86
N VAL A 10 12.90 25.56 -18.92
CA VAL A 10 11.52 25.05 -18.96
C VAL A 10 10.60 26.15 -18.44
N PRO A 11 9.64 26.66 -19.22
CA PRO A 11 8.68 27.60 -18.70
C PRO A 11 7.68 26.86 -17.80
N HIS A 12 7.69 27.15 -16.50
CA HIS A 12 6.59 26.84 -15.60
C HIS A 12 5.41 27.76 -15.95
N ALA A 13 4.62 27.37 -16.94
CA ALA A 13 3.27 27.88 -17.09
C ALA A 13 2.37 27.08 -16.13
N GLU A 14 1.79 27.74 -15.13
CA GLU A 14 0.61 27.21 -14.43
C GLU A 14 -0.45 26.92 -15.49
N ALA A 15 -0.61 25.64 -15.85
CA ALA A 15 -1.68 25.22 -16.73
C ALA A 15 -3.00 25.47 -16.01
N ALA A 16 -3.80 26.41 -16.54
CA ALA A 16 -5.14 26.68 -16.02
C ALA A 16 -5.92 25.36 -15.90
N LEU A 17 -6.46 25.11 -14.71
CA LEU A 17 -7.27 23.92 -14.42
C LEU A 17 -8.41 23.81 -15.44
N PRO A 18 -8.56 22.67 -16.13
CA PRO A 18 -9.63 22.51 -17.10
C PRO A 18 -11.01 22.63 -16.43
N GLY A 19 -11.97 23.26 -17.12
CA GLY A 19 -13.33 23.43 -16.58
C GLY A 19 -14.06 22.10 -16.31
N PRO A 20 -15.07 22.10 -15.43
CA PRO A 20 -15.70 20.89 -14.88
C PRO A 20 -16.33 19.94 -15.92
N ALA A 21 -16.80 20.47 -17.05
CA ALA A 21 -17.34 19.66 -18.15
C ALA A 21 -16.26 18.91 -18.94
N ARG A 22 -15.08 19.52 -19.14
CA ARG A 22 -13.93 18.86 -19.78
C ARG A 22 -13.36 17.77 -18.87
N LEU A 23 -13.23 18.05 -17.56
CA LEU A 23 -12.84 17.06 -16.54
C LEU A 23 -13.78 15.84 -16.53
N ARG A 24 -15.10 16.04 -16.60
CA ARG A 24 -16.06 14.92 -16.62
C ARG A 24 -15.94 14.05 -17.88
N PHE A 25 -15.73 14.66 -19.05
CA PHE A 25 -15.61 13.92 -20.31
C PHE A 25 -14.28 13.16 -20.41
N THR A 26 -13.17 13.78 -19.98
CA THR A 26 -11.86 13.12 -19.89
C THR A 26 -11.89 11.98 -18.87
N ASN A 27 -12.59 12.16 -17.73
CA ASN A 27 -12.71 11.11 -16.71
C ASN A 27 -13.51 9.91 -17.20
N ALA A 28 -14.57 10.11 -18.00
CA ALA A 28 -15.35 9.01 -18.56
C ALA A 28 -14.56 8.19 -19.60
N SER A 29 -13.85 8.85 -20.53
CA SER A 29 -13.02 8.16 -21.53
C SER A 29 -11.84 7.43 -20.89
N SER A 30 -11.20 8.03 -19.89
CA SER A 30 -10.09 7.41 -19.14
C SER A 30 -10.55 6.19 -18.35
N ARG A 31 -11.72 6.25 -17.72
CA ARG A 31 -12.29 5.10 -16.99
C ARG A 31 -12.64 3.93 -17.90
N VAL A 32 -13.16 4.19 -19.10
CA VAL A 32 -13.40 3.14 -20.11
C VAL A 32 -12.08 2.53 -20.56
N MET A 33 -11.06 3.35 -20.84
CA MET A 33 -9.74 2.84 -21.25
C MET A 33 -9.10 1.94 -20.18
N LEU A 34 -9.14 2.35 -18.90
CA LEU A 34 -8.62 1.56 -17.79
C LEU A 34 -9.36 0.23 -17.61
N ARG A 35 -10.68 0.21 -17.81
CA ARG A 35 -11.48 -1.04 -17.79
C ARG A 35 -11.20 -1.98 -18.96
N LEU A 36 -10.78 -1.45 -20.10
CA LEU A 36 -10.43 -2.25 -21.26
C LEU A 36 -9.00 -2.78 -21.21
N LEU A 37 -8.12 -2.14 -20.43
CA LEU A 37 -6.70 -2.49 -20.32
C LEU A 37 -6.43 -3.97 -19.99
N PRO A 38 -7.14 -4.62 -19.03
CA PRO A 38 -6.95 -6.04 -18.73
C PRO A 38 -7.27 -6.98 -19.90
N HIS A 39 -8.04 -6.50 -20.89
CA HIS A 39 -8.50 -7.27 -22.03
C HIS A 39 -7.67 -6.98 -23.30
N LEU A 40 -6.74 -6.04 -23.26
CA LEU A 40 -5.88 -5.72 -24.41
C LEU A 40 -4.74 -6.74 -24.52
N PRO A 41 -4.51 -7.35 -25.69
CA PRO A 41 -3.36 -8.23 -25.89
C PRO A 41 -2.03 -7.50 -25.71
N ASP A 42 -1.06 -8.15 -25.08
CA ASP A 42 0.30 -7.63 -24.88
C ASP A 42 0.94 -7.06 -26.15
N ALA A 43 0.75 -7.73 -27.29
CA ALA A 43 1.28 -7.27 -28.57
C ALA A 43 0.74 -5.89 -28.99
N VAL A 44 -0.52 -5.59 -28.67
CA VAL A 44 -1.16 -4.30 -28.95
C VAL A 44 -0.60 -3.22 -28.03
N MET A 45 -0.53 -3.49 -26.72
CA MET A 45 0.05 -2.55 -25.76
C MET A 45 1.52 -2.24 -26.09
N ARG A 46 2.31 -3.26 -26.43
CA ARG A 46 3.70 -3.08 -26.88
C ARG A 46 3.79 -2.23 -28.14
N LEU A 47 2.88 -2.40 -29.09
CA LEU A 47 2.86 -1.57 -30.29
C LEU A 47 2.58 -0.09 -29.96
N LEU A 48 1.61 0.18 -29.09
CA LEU A 48 1.30 1.54 -28.61
C LEU A 48 2.47 2.18 -27.86
N LEU A 49 3.28 1.37 -27.18
CA LEU A 49 4.51 1.78 -26.49
C LEU A 49 5.74 1.87 -27.41
N GLY A 50 5.56 1.79 -28.73
CA GLY A 50 6.66 1.85 -29.70
C GLY A 50 7.63 0.67 -29.58
N ARG A 51 7.15 -0.49 -29.14
CA ARG A 51 7.89 -1.74 -28.89
C ARG A 51 9.03 -1.62 -27.87
N ARG A 52 9.00 -0.59 -27.03
CA ARG A 52 10.01 -0.38 -25.99
C ARG A 52 9.77 -1.31 -24.81
N THR A 53 10.85 -1.88 -24.29
CA THR A 53 10.86 -2.66 -23.05
C THR A 53 11.78 -1.97 -22.06
N ILE A 54 11.35 -1.85 -20.81
CA ILE A 54 12.15 -1.27 -19.73
C ILE A 54 12.71 -2.43 -18.90
N THR A 55 14.03 -2.51 -18.82
CA THR A 55 14.73 -3.51 -17.98
C THR A 55 15.76 -2.81 -17.12
N VAL A 56 15.62 -2.96 -15.81
CA VAL A 56 16.47 -2.32 -14.80
C VAL A 56 16.75 -3.36 -13.73
N ASP A 57 18.01 -3.47 -13.31
CA ASP A 57 18.43 -4.34 -12.20
C ASP A 57 17.99 -5.81 -12.38
N GLY A 58 18.03 -6.32 -13.62
CA GLY A 58 17.65 -7.69 -13.96
C GLY A 58 16.15 -7.94 -14.08
N ASN A 59 15.30 -6.95 -13.78
CA ASN A 59 13.85 -7.06 -13.90
C ASN A 59 13.35 -6.39 -15.19
N THR A 60 12.33 -6.96 -15.81
CA THR A 60 11.63 -6.35 -16.96
C THR A 60 10.26 -5.87 -16.51
N LEU A 61 9.95 -4.59 -16.72
CA LEU A 61 8.68 -4.00 -16.32
C LEU A 61 7.53 -4.60 -17.14
N ASP A 62 6.44 -4.94 -16.45
CA ASP A 62 5.22 -5.44 -17.08
C ASP A 62 4.64 -4.43 -18.10
N THR A 63 4.13 -4.95 -19.22
CA THR A 63 3.63 -4.11 -20.32
C THR A 63 2.45 -3.23 -19.89
N THR A 64 1.53 -3.77 -19.09
CA THR A 64 0.36 -3.05 -18.58
C THR A 64 0.78 -1.91 -17.67
N LEU A 65 1.72 -2.17 -16.76
CA LEU A 65 2.28 -1.13 -15.88
C LEU A 65 3.07 -0.08 -16.67
N GLN A 66 3.84 -0.47 -17.68
CA GLN A 66 4.53 0.47 -18.56
C GLN A 66 3.54 1.37 -19.32
N PHE A 67 2.42 0.82 -19.80
CA PHE A 67 1.37 1.59 -20.45
C PHE A 67 0.71 2.58 -19.48
N MET A 68 0.37 2.12 -18.28
CA MET A 68 -0.23 2.94 -17.23
C MET A 68 0.69 4.10 -16.83
N LEU A 69 1.99 3.86 -16.61
CA LEU A 69 2.97 4.91 -16.33
C LEU A 69 3.11 5.92 -17.50
N ALA A 70 3.09 5.45 -18.75
CA ALA A 70 3.16 6.33 -19.91
C ALA A 70 1.90 7.22 -20.00
N ALA A 71 0.72 6.66 -19.74
CA ALA A 71 -0.54 7.41 -19.70
C ALA A 71 -0.54 8.46 -18.58
N GLN A 72 -0.08 8.09 -17.38
CA GLN A 72 0.06 8.98 -16.22
C GLN A 72 0.95 10.20 -16.55
N ARG A 73 2.15 9.95 -17.12
CA ARG A 73 3.05 11.03 -17.55
C ARG A 73 2.44 11.92 -18.62
N SER A 74 1.70 11.35 -19.57
CA SER A 74 1.00 12.14 -20.62
C SER A 74 -0.09 13.04 -20.06
N ALA A 75 -0.67 12.68 -18.90
CA ALA A 75 -1.63 13.49 -18.17
C ALA A 75 -0.97 14.50 -17.22
N GLY A 76 0.35 14.63 -17.23
CA GLY A 76 1.10 15.54 -16.36
C GLY A 76 1.27 15.05 -14.92
N ILE A 77 0.99 13.78 -14.65
CA ILE A 77 1.19 13.15 -13.34
C ILE A 77 2.53 12.41 -13.40
N ASN A 78 3.48 12.80 -12.55
CA ASN A 78 4.86 12.26 -12.60
C ASN A 78 5.22 11.39 -11.39
N GLY A 79 4.34 11.28 -10.40
CA GLY A 79 4.54 10.49 -9.19
C GLY A 79 3.23 9.99 -8.61
N LEU A 80 3.30 9.41 -7.42
CA LEU A 80 2.12 8.96 -6.68
C LEU A 80 1.21 10.14 -6.34
N VAL A 81 1.80 11.28 -6.01
CA VAL A 81 1.10 12.52 -5.72
C VAL A 81 1.30 13.53 -6.87
N ALA A 82 0.22 14.16 -7.34
CA ALA A 82 0.30 15.15 -8.43
C ALA A 82 0.32 16.61 -7.94
N SER A 83 0.20 16.84 -6.62
CA SER A 83 0.18 18.17 -6.00
C SER A 83 0.79 18.14 -4.60
N SER A 84 1.59 19.14 -4.24
CA SER A 84 2.10 19.29 -2.87
C SER A 84 1.04 19.80 -1.88
N ASP A 85 -0.13 20.23 -2.36
CA ASP A 85 -1.30 20.54 -1.53
C ASP A 85 -1.97 19.23 -1.08
N VAL A 86 -2.02 19.00 0.23
CA VAL A 86 -2.52 17.78 0.86
C VAL A 86 -3.98 17.49 0.51
N LEU A 87 -4.85 18.51 0.47
CA LEU A 87 -6.27 18.31 0.19
C LEU A 87 -6.48 17.93 -1.28
N VAL A 88 -5.72 18.56 -2.18
CA VAL A 88 -5.72 18.22 -3.61
C VAL A 88 -5.19 16.80 -3.80
N ALA A 89 -4.09 16.44 -3.15
CA ALA A 89 -3.49 15.11 -3.19
C ALA A 89 -4.48 14.01 -2.75
N ARG A 90 -5.14 14.20 -1.60
CA ARG A 90 -6.17 13.27 -1.08
C ARG A 90 -7.34 13.12 -2.07
N SER A 91 -7.86 14.23 -2.60
CA SER A 91 -8.99 14.21 -3.55
C SER A 91 -8.62 13.53 -4.87
N GLN A 92 -7.40 13.77 -5.36
CA GLN A 92 -6.90 13.15 -6.59
C GLN A 92 -6.73 11.65 -6.44
N LEU A 93 -6.13 11.18 -5.33
CA LEU A 93 -5.98 9.74 -5.09
C LEU A 93 -7.34 9.04 -5.03
N ARG A 94 -8.31 9.59 -4.29
CA ARG A 94 -9.72 9.09 -4.30
C ARG A 94 -10.27 8.97 -5.71
N THR A 95 -10.11 10.02 -6.52
CA THR A 95 -10.64 10.07 -7.88
C THR A 95 -10.00 9.03 -8.79
N LEU A 96 -8.67 8.85 -8.70
CA LEU A 96 -7.93 7.89 -9.51
C LEU A 96 -8.24 6.44 -9.08
N SER A 97 -8.26 6.15 -7.77
CA SER A 97 -8.61 4.82 -7.25
C SER A 97 -10.01 4.39 -7.68
N ALA A 98 -11.00 5.31 -7.66
CA ALA A 98 -12.37 5.03 -8.10
C ALA A 98 -12.49 4.68 -9.61
N MET A 99 -11.47 4.98 -10.42
CA MET A 99 -11.43 4.58 -11.83
C MET A 99 -11.04 3.12 -12.02
N ILE A 100 -10.34 2.51 -11.06
CA ILE A 100 -9.74 1.17 -11.13
C ILE A 100 -10.56 0.19 -10.27
N ASP A 101 -11.89 0.32 -10.31
CA ASP A 101 -12.81 -0.54 -9.53
C ASP A 101 -12.95 -1.94 -10.17
N ALA A 102 -12.76 -2.99 -9.35
CA ALA A 102 -12.88 -4.39 -9.73
C ALA A 102 -14.29 -4.97 -9.57
N GLY A 103 -15.24 -4.26 -8.96
CA GLY A 103 -16.63 -4.70 -8.81
C GLY A 103 -16.82 -5.97 -7.96
N ILE A 104 -15.96 -6.17 -6.95
CA ILE A 104 -15.96 -7.38 -6.11
C ILE A 104 -17.11 -7.33 -5.09
N ALA A 105 -18.05 -8.27 -5.20
CA ALA A 105 -19.18 -8.37 -4.27
C ALA A 105 -18.80 -9.13 -2.99
N VAL A 106 -18.92 -8.45 -1.85
CA VAL A 106 -18.81 -8.99 -0.46
C VAL A 106 -19.77 -8.21 0.45
N GLY A 107 -20.06 -8.72 1.64
CA GLY A 107 -20.79 -7.95 2.65
C GLY A 107 -19.92 -6.79 3.14
N VAL A 108 -20.47 -5.57 3.24
CA VAL A 108 -19.73 -4.38 3.69
C VAL A 108 -20.56 -3.59 4.69
N ARG A 109 -19.92 -3.15 5.77
CA ARG A 109 -20.54 -2.34 6.82
C ARG A 109 -19.54 -1.30 7.32
N ASP A 110 -19.94 -0.03 7.26
CA ASP A 110 -19.20 1.06 7.88
C ASP A 110 -19.58 1.17 9.36
N ASP A 111 -18.59 1.39 10.21
CA ASP A 111 -18.76 1.49 11.66
C ASP A 111 -17.74 2.48 12.25
N SER A 112 -17.83 2.70 13.56
CA SER A 112 -16.82 3.45 14.30
C SER A 112 -16.52 2.78 15.63
N ILE A 113 -15.24 2.67 15.94
CA ILE A 113 -14.73 2.12 17.21
C ILE A 113 -14.14 3.21 18.09
N PRO A 114 -13.99 3.00 19.41
CA PRO A 114 -13.28 3.95 20.26
C PRO A 114 -11.79 4.03 19.87
N GLY A 115 -11.31 5.23 19.54
CA GLY A 115 -9.90 5.51 19.28
C GLY A 115 -9.27 6.44 20.34
N PRO A 116 -7.93 6.61 20.35
CA PRO A 116 -7.21 7.40 21.33
C PRO A 116 -7.61 8.88 21.40
N ALA A 117 -8.07 9.46 20.28
CA ALA A 117 -8.45 10.87 20.18
C ALA A 117 -9.93 11.09 19.83
N GLY A 118 -10.76 10.05 19.94
CA GLY A 118 -12.17 10.08 19.57
C GLY A 118 -12.59 8.86 18.76
N PRO A 119 -13.81 8.88 18.17
CA PRO A 119 -14.27 7.80 17.31
C PRO A 119 -13.35 7.58 16.11
N LEU A 120 -12.94 6.34 15.89
CA LEU A 120 -12.09 5.88 14.79
C LEU A 120 -12.97 5.16 13.76
N PRO A 121 -13.13 5.67 12.53
CA PRO A 121 -13.93 5.00 11.52
C PRO A 121 -13.28 3.71 11.04
N VAL A 122 -14.10 2.69 10.80
CA VAL A 122 -13.67 1.42 10.22
C VAL A 122 -14.67 0.93 9.19
N ARG A 123 -14.21 0.12 8.23
CA ARG A 123 -15.08 -0.61 7.30
C ARG A 123 -14.83 -2.11 7.45
N HIS A 124 -15.90 -2.84 7.77
CA HIS A 124 -15.87 -4.29 7.92
C HIS A 124 -16.37 -4.96 6.64
N TYR A 125 -15.60 -5.92 6.14
CA TYR A 125 -15.92 -6.75 4.99
C TYR A 125 -16.12 -8.19 5.47
N THR A 126 -17.25 -8.79 5.06
CA THR A 126 -17.64 -10.14 5.45
C THR A 126 -17.58 -11.09 4.24
N PRO A 127 -16.85 -12.23 4.35
CA PRO A 127 -16.76 -13.20 3.27
C PRO A 127 -18.11 -13.88 3.03
N VAL A 128 -18.48 -14.06 1.76
CA VAL A 128 -19.82 -14.58 1.36
C VAL A 128 -19.92 -16.10 1.57
N ASP A 129 -18.81 -16.82 1.44
CA ASP A 129 -18.75 -18.29 1.47
C ASP A 129 -17.90 -18.81 2.65
N ALA A 130 -18.07 -18.24 3.85
CA ALA A 130 -17.36 -18.73 5.04
C ALA A 130 -17.65 -20.24 5.25
N PRO A 131 -16.63 -21.13 5.30
CA PRO A 131 -16.85 -22.56 5.41
C PRO A 131 -17.73 -22.91 6.61
N THR A 132 -18.69 -23.81 6.40
CA THR A 132 -19.54 -24.31 7.49
C THR A 132 -18.68 -25.09 8.50
N GLY A 133 -18.45 -24.53 9.69
CA GLY A 133 -17.87 -25.26 10.83
C GLY A 133 -16.81 -24.52 11.66
N ARG A 134 -16.17 -23.46 11.15
CA ARG A 134 -15.26 -22.60 11.94
C ARG A 134 -15.35 -21.14 11.46
N PRO A 135 -15.48 -20.14 12.36
CA PRO A 135 -15.42 -18.73 11.99
C PRO A 135 -14.17 -18.42 11.16
N ALA A 136 -14.27 -17.53 10.18
CA ALA A 136 -13.12 -17.15 9.35
C ALA A 136 -12.12 -16.28 10.14
N PRO A 137 -10.82 -16.27 9.79
CA PRO A 137 -9.84 -15.32 10.35
C PRO A 137 -10.25 -13.86 10.14
N LEU A 138 -9.71 -12.95 10.94
CA LEU A 138 -9.85 -11.51 10.77
C LEU A 138 -8.52 -10.89 10.34
N LEU A 139 -8.52 -10.09 9.27
CA LEU A 139 -7.42 -9.22 8.88
C LEU A 139 -7.75 -7.78 9.23
N VAL A 140 -7.04 -7.18 10.18
CA VAL A 140 -7.08 -5.74 10.42
C VAL A 140 -6.18 -5.08 9.37
N PHE A 141 -6.78 -4.30 8.47
CA PHE A 141 -6.09 -3.73 7.31
C PHE A 141 -5.83 -2.24 7.47
N TYR A 142 -4.59 -1.82 7.22
CA TYR A 142 -4.17 -0.42 7.22
C TYR A 142 -3.81 -0.01 5.80
N HIS A 143 -4.43 1.05 5.31
CA HIS A 143 -4.21 1.51 3.95
C HIS A 143 -2.83 2.16 3.77
N GLY A 144 -2.32 2.17 2.54
CA GLY A 144 -1.15 2.95 2.16
C GLY A 144 -1.45 4.43 1.92
N GLY A 145 -0.43 5.17 1.49
CA GLY A 145 -0.53 6.60 1.19
C GLY A 145 0.37 7.50 2.03
N GLY A 146 1.53 6.98 2.45
CA GLY A 146 2.57 7.75 3.13
C GLY A 146 2.09 8.48 4.38
N PHE A 147 1.10 7.90 5.09
CA PHE A 147 0.47 8.47 6.30
C PHE A 147 -0.27 9.81 6.09
N VAL A 148 -0.38 10.28 4.85
CA VAL A 148 -0.90 11.63 4.51
C VAL A 148 -2.11 11.55 3.59
N VAL A 149 -2.14 10.57 2.70
CA VAL A 149 -3.24 10.31 1.77
C VAL A 149 -3.76 8.88 1.93
N GLY A 150 -4.83 8.54 1.20
CA GLY A 150 -5.50 7.25 1.35
C GLY A 150 -6.62 7.33 2.38
N ASP A 151 -7.47 6.31 2.35
CA ASP A 151 -8.65 6.11 3.22
C ASP A 151 -9.32 4.76 2.86
N LEU A 152 -10.46 4.49 3.49
CA LEU A 152 -11.29 3.31 3.25
C LEU A 152 -11.72 3.12 1.79
N ASP A 153 -12.00 4.19 1.04
CA ASP A 153 -12.50 4.11 -0.33
C ASP A 153 -11.36 3.86 -1.33
N THR A 154 -10.18 4.42 -1.08
CA THR A 154 -9.01 4.24 -1.96
C THR A 154 -8.49 2.79 -1.99
N HIS A 155 -8.75 2.01 -0.93
CA HIS A 155 -8.29 0.62 -0.78
C HIS A 155 -9.44 -0.40 -0.71
N ASP A 156 -10.68 0.04 -0.98
CA ASP A 156 -11.89 -0.79 -0.92
C ASP A 156 -11.79 -2.02 -1.83
N ALA A 157 -11.31 -1.86 -3.07
CA ALA A 157 -11.15 -2.98 -4.01
C ALA A 157 -10.18 -4.06 -3.50
N LEU A 158 -9.07 -3.67 -2.88
CA LEU A 158 -8.08 -4.60 -2.33
C LEU A 158 -8.61 -5.31 -1.08
N CYS A 159 -9.30 -4.59 -0.19
CA CYS A 159 -9.96 -5.18 0.98
C CYS A 159 -11.02 -6.20 0.58
N ARG A 160 -11.84 -5.89 -0.44
CA ARG A 160 -12.82 -6.83 -1.00
C ARG A 160 -12.16 -8.06 -1.61
N LEU A 161 -11.03 -7.88 -2.29
CA LEU A 161 -10.27 -8.99 -2.87
C LEU A 161 -9.75 -9.93 -1.78
N PHE A 162 -9.10 -9.40 -0.74
CA PHE A 162 -8.68 -10.21 0.40
C PHE A 162 -9.86 -10.93 1.05
N CYS A 163 -10.95 -10.20 1.31
CA CYS A 163 -12.15 -10.77 1.91
C CYS A 163 -12.69 -11.97 1.12
N ARG A 164 -12.90 -11.80 -0.20
CA ARG A 164 -13.45 -12.83 -1.07
C ARG A 164 -12.48 -14.00 -1.28
N ASP A 165 -11.25 -13.71 -1.71
CA ASP A 165 -10.36 -14.73 -2.27
C ASP A 165 -9.47 -15.39 -1.21
N ALA A 166 -9.13 -14.67 -0.13
CA ALA A 166 -8.51 -15.28 1.04
C ALA A 166 -9.55 -15.93 1.98
N GLY A 167 -10.83 -15.58 1.86
CA GLY A 167 -11.90 -16.12 2.71
C GLY A 167 -11.75 -15.67 4.17
N VAL A 168 -11.43 -14.39 4.38
CA VAL A 168 -11.20 -13.79 5.70
C VAL A 168 -12.13 -12.60 5.90
N HIS A 169 -12.47 -12.29 7.15
CA HIS A 169 -12.99 -10.96 7.45
C HIS A 169 -11.89 -9.93 7.25
N VAL A 170 -12.26 -8.73 6.82
CA VAL A 170 -11.34 -7.58 6.78
C VAL A 170 -11.94 -6.44 7.58
N MET A 171 -11.18 -5.85 8.50
CA MET A 171 -11.53 -4.60 9.16
C MET A 171 -10.52 -3.54 8.72
N ALA A 172 -10.90 -2.71 7.75
CA ALA A 172 -10.07 -1.60 7.30
C ALA A 172 -10.22 -0.40 8.25
N VAL A 173 -9.11 0.26 8.57
CA VAL A 173 -9.05 1.35 9.57
C VAL A 173 -8.77 2.68 8.89
N ASP A 174 -9.58 3.69 9.19
CA ASP A 174 -9.44 5.07 8.70
C ASP A 174 -8.66 5.92 9.73
N TYR A 175 -7.37 5.61 9.88
CA TYR A 175 -6.52 6.22 10.91
C TYR A 175 -6.24 7.71 10.62
N ARG A 176 -5.91 8.48 11.66
CA ARG A 176 -5.57 9.90 11.52
C ARG A 176 -4.35 10.12 10.63
N LEU A 177 -4.47 11.10 9.72
CA LEU A 177 -3.44 11.41 8.74
C LEU A 177 -2.63 12.65 9.12
N ALA A 178 -1.37 12.64 8.71
CA ALA A 178 -0.51 13.80 8.68
C ALA A 178 -0.89 14.74 7.51
N PRO A 179 -0.54 16.04 7.58
CA PRO A 179 0.21 16.72 8.64
C PRO A 179 -0.64 17.16 9.84
N GLU A 180 -1.97 17.03 9.79
CA GLU A 180 -2.85 17.42 10.90
C GLU A 180 -2.55 16.60 12.17
N HIS A 181 -2.16 15.35 11.96
CA HIS A 181 -1.79 14.41 13.01
C HIS A 181 -0.46 13.72 12.62
N PRO A 182 0.71 14.34 12.89
CA PRO A 182 2.01 13.75 12.60
C PRO A 182 2.25 12.47 13.44
N ALA A 183 3.34 11.76 13.15
CA ALA A 183 3.74 10.59 13.94
C ALA A 183 3.78 10.93 15.46
N PRO A 184 3.35 10.04 16.37
CA PRO A 184 2.88 8.67 16.13
C PRO A 184 1.34 8.52 16.01
N ALA A 185 0.57 9.56 15.68
CA ALA A 185 -0.90 9.49 15.77
C ALA A 185 -1.54 8.32 14.99
N ALA A 186 -1.07 8.05 13.78
CA ALA A 186 -1.50 6.89 12.98
C ALA A 186 -1.17 5.55 13.65
N VAL A 187 0.01 5.44 14.27
CA VAL A 187 0.45 4.24 15.01
C VAL A 187 -0.50 3.98 16.18
N ASP A 188 -0.81 5.03 16.95
CA ASP A 188 -1.70 4.95 18.12
C ASP A 188 -3.11 4.47 17.71
N ASP A 189 -3.65 4.99 16.61
CA ASP A 189 -4.96 4.61 16.08
C ASP A 189 -4.96 3.15 15.60
N CYS A 190 -3.96 2.74 14.82
CA CYS A 190 -3.84 1.37 14.32
C CYS A 190 -3.67 0.35 15.43
N TYR A 191 -2.89 0.68 16.46
CA TYR A 191 -2.70 -0.18 17.63
C TYR A 191 -3.97 -0.29 18.47
N ALA A 192 -4.69 0.82 18.68
CA ALA A 192 -5.99 0.80 19.34
C ALA A 192 -7.01 -0.05 18.57
N ALA A 193 -7.04 0.07 17.24
CA ALA A 193 -7.90 -0.75 16.38
C ALA A 193 -7.57 -2.24 16.47
N TYR A 194 -6.28 -2.61 16.52
CA TYR A 194 -5.87 -4.00 16.69
C TYR A 194 -6.31 -4.56 18.05
N ARG A 195 -6.12 -3.81 19.14
CA ARG A 195 -6.60 -4.20 20.47
C ARG A 195 -8.10 -4.38 20.50
N TRP A 196 -8.85 -3.44 19.92
CA TRP A 196 -10.30 -3.55 19.80
C TRP A 196 -10.71 -4.80 19.02
N ALA A 197 -10.03 -5.10 17.91
CA ALA A 197 -10.29 -6.28 17.09
C ALA A 197 -10.08 -7.59 17.85
N LEU A 198 -9.05 -7.69 18.70
CA LEU A 198 -8.83 -8.86 19.56
C LEU A 198 -10.03 -9.12 20.48
N ASP A 199 -10.58 -8.05 21.05
CA ASP A 199 -11.70 -8.15 22.00
C ASP A 199 -13.06 -8.41 21.31
N HIS A 200 -13.23 -7.97 20.06
CA HIS A 200 -14.53 -7.94 19.36
C HIS A 200 -14.59 -8.83 18.11
N ALA A 201 -13.54 -9.61 17.80
CA ALA A 201 -13.50 -10.47 16.61
C ALA A 201 -14.71 -11.43 16.53
N ALA A 202 -15.12 -12.01 17.65
CA ALA A 202 -16.29 -12.90 17.70
C ALA A 202 -17.59 -12.18 17.34
N GLU A 203 -17.74 -10.91 17.74
CA GLU A 203 -18.91 -10.08 17.42
C GLU A 203 -18.97 -9.74 15.92
N LEU A 204 -17.82 -9.65 15.28
CA LEU A 204 -17.69 -9.51 13.83
C LEU A 204 -17.92 -10.82 13.05
N GLY A 205 -18.15 -11.94 13.75
CA GLY A 205 -18.28 -13.27 13.16
C GLY A 205 -16.95 -13.94 12.81
N ALA A 206 -15.83 -13.37 13.24
CA ALA A 206 -14.48 -13.88 12.99
C ALA A 206 -13.95 -14.73 14.15
N ASP A 207 -12.87 -15.46 13.90
CA ASP A 207 -12.17 -16.27 14.90
C ASP A 207 -11.21 -15.40 15.74
N PRO A 208 -11.47 -15.20 17.05
CA PRO A 208 -10.63 -14.35 17.91
C PRO A 208 -9.22 -14.90 18.13
N SER A 209 -8.98 -16.19 17.85
CA SER A 209 -7.64 -16.78 17.90
C SER A 209 -6.81 -16.55 16.63
N ARG A 210 -7.42 -16.01 15.57
CA ARG A 210 -6.80 -15.80 14.25
C ARG A 210 -7.02 -14.39 13.73
N VAL A 211 -6.62 -13.42 14.54
CA VAL A 211 -6.57 -12.00 14.16
C VAL A 211 -5.19 -11.68 13.62
N ALA A 212 -5.11 -11.27 12.36
CA ALA A 212 -3.91 -10.84 11.67
C ALA A 212 -3.94 -9.32 11.45
N VAL A 213 -2.75 -8.75 11.18
CA VAL A 213 -2.61 -7.37 10.71
C VAL A 213 -2.01 -7.37 9.31
N GLY A 214 -2.38 -6.39 8.50
CA GLY A 214 -1.79 -6.22 7.19
C GLY A 214 -2.01 -4.84 6.62
N GLY A 215 -1.24 -4.50 5.62
CA GLY A 215 -1.33 -3.20 4.98
C GLY A 215 -0.28 -3.04 3.90
N ASP A 216 -0.37 -1.94 3.20
CA ASP A 216 0.50 -1.67 2.07
C ASP A 216 1.25 -0.34 2.20
N SER A 217 2.52 -0.30 1.79
CA SER A 217 3.36 0.90 1.92
C SER A 217 3.43 1.40 3.37
N ALA A 218 2.90 2.60 3.65
CA ALA A 218 2.69 3.12 5.00
C ALA A 218 1.81 2.21 5.88
N GLY A 219 0.78 1.55 5.31
CA GLY A 219 -0.01 0.56 6.03
C GLY A 219 0.80 -0.68 6.41
N GLY A 220 1.74 -1.08 5.56
CA GLY A 220 2.69 -2.16 5.86
C GLY A 220 3.65 -1.78 6.98
N ASN A 221 4.11 -0.52 7.02
CA ASN A 221 4.83 0.04 8.17
C ASN A 221 3.99 -0.07 9.46
N LEU A 222 2.74 0.41 9.43
CA LEU A 222 1.84 0.37 10.58
C LEU A 222 1.60 -1.06 11.08
N SER A 223 1.46 -2.04 10.18
CA SER A 223 1.36 -3.46 10.55
C SER A 223 2.59 -3.99 11.27
N ALA A 224 3.79 -3.62 10.80
CA ALA A 224 5.04 -4.01 11.46
C ALA A 224 5.15 -3.38 12.86
N VAL A 225 4.84 -2.08 12.99
CA VAL A 225 4.89 -1.36 14.26
C VAL A 225 3.85 -1.90 15.25
N VAL A 226 2.60 -2.14 14.82
CA VAL A 226 1.57 -2.76 15.66
C VAL A 226 2.00 -4.12 16.19
N SER A 227 2.68 -4.92 15.35
CA SER A 227 3.22 -6.22 15.77
C SER A 227 4.30 -6.08 16.85
N GLN A 228 5.17 -5.08 16.73
CA GLN A 228 6.18 -4.77 17.74
C GLN A 228 5.56 -4.28 19.05
N LEU A 229 4.58 -3.38 18.99
CA LEU A 229 3.87 -2.89 20.17
C LEU A 229 3.11 -4.01 20.89
N ALA A 230 2.44 -4.89 20.13
CA ALA A 230 1.74 -6.04 20.70
C ALA A 230 2.69 -6.96 21.48
N ARG A 231 3.88 -7.22 20.93
CA ARG A 231 4.94 -7.98 21.62
C ARG A 231 5.41 -7.27 22.88
N ASN A 232 5.72 -5.97 22.77
CA ASN A 232 6.27 -5.18 23.88
C ASN A 232 5.30 -5.09 25.06
N ASP A 233 3.99 -4.96 24.77
CA ASP A 233 2.94 -4.87 25.79
C ASP A 233 2.49 -6.25 26.31
N GLY A 234 2.98 -7.35 25.72
CA GLY A 234 2.63 -8.71 26.13
C GLY A 234 1.17 -9.08 25.87
N ILE A 235 0.52 -8.47 24.88
CA ILE A 235 -0.84 -8.85 24.45
C ILE A 235 -0.78 -9.96 23.39
N ALA A 236 -1.94 -10.49 22.99
CA ALA A 236 -2.01 -11.48 21.93
C ALA A 236 -1.36 -10.93 20.64
N LEU A 237 -0.39 -11.68 20.09
CA LEU A 237 0.30 -11.32 18.86
C LEU A 237 -0.60 -11.56 17.64
N PRO A 238 -0.42 -10.80 16.55
CA PRO A 238 -1.10 -11.09 15.31
C PRO A 238 -0.81 -12.53 14.86
N ALA A 239 -1.81 -13.25 14.35
CA ALA A 239 -1.59 -14.57 13.77
C ALA A 239 -0.67 -14.52 12.54
N LEU A 240 -0.62 -13.37 11.87
CA LEU A 240 0.21 -13.06 10.72
C LEU A 240 0.37 -11.54 10.60
N GLN A 241 1.54 -11.08 10.17
CA GLN A 241 1.73 -9.71 9.67
C GLN A 241 1.93 -9.74 8.14
N VAL A 242 1.02 -9.11 7.39
CA VAL A 242 1.04 -9.06 5.91
C VAL A 242 1.58 -7.71 5.46
N LEU A 243 2.84 -7.66 5.06
CA LEU A 243 3.59 -6.44 4.78
C LEU A 243 3.77 -6.26 3.27
N LEU A 244 2.85 -5.53 2.62
CA LEU A 244 2.93 -5.25 1.18
C LEU A 244 3.84 -4.03 0.97
N TYR A 245 5.00 -4.24 0.36
CA TYR A 245 6.04 -3.26 0.03
C TYR A 245 6.21 -2.19 1.13
N PRO A 246 6.49 -2.62 2.37
CA PRO A 246 6.42 -1.74 3.54
C PRO A 246 7.52 -0.68 3.49
N ALA A 247 7.21 0.54 3.96
CA ALA A 247 8.23 1.50 4.34
C ALA A 247 8.83 1.07 5.69
N THR A 248 10.13 0.90 5.82
CA THR A 248 10.73 0.34 7.05
C THR A 248 11.91 1.13 7.59
N ASP A 249 12.48 2.04 6.82
CA ASP A 249 13.61 2.87 7.24
C ASP A 249 13.58 4.26 6.59
N PHE A 250 13.24 5.27 7.40
CA PHE A 250 13.18 6.67 7.01
C PHE A 250 14.54 7.38 7.09
N SER A 251 15.58 6.70 7.59
CA SER A 251 16.92 7.24 7.80
C SER A 251 17.93 6.85 6.71
N SER A 252 17.63 5.82 5.91
CA SER A 252 18.55 5.24 4.93
C SER A 252 18.21 5.59 3.49
N ASP A 253 19.25 5.82 2.67
CA ASP A 253 19.18 5.95 1.21
C ASP A 253 19.69 4.67 0.54
N THR A 254 18.82 3.66 0.46
CA THR A 254 19.15 2.38 -0.17
C THR A 254 19.37 2.50 -1.68
N ARG A 255 19.99 1.49 -2.29
CA ARG A 255 20.25 1.47 -3.74
C ARG A 255 18.94 1.53 -4.53
N SER A 256 17.88 0.84 -4.13
CA SER A 256 16.56 0.92 -4.76
C SER A 256 15.97 2.34 -4.73
N LYS A 257 16.11 3.08 -3.62
CA LYS A 257 15.66 4.49 -3.54
C LYS A 257 16.34 5.38 -4.57
N THR A 258 17.60 5.09 -4.90
CA THR A 258 18.33 5.81 -5.97
C THR A 258 17.93 5.33 -7.37
N LEU A 259 17.86 4.01 -7.59
CA LEU A 259 17.58 3.44 -8.91
C LEU A 259 16.18 3.77 -9.42
N PHE A 260 15.19 3.80 -8.52
CA PHE A 260 13.78 4.01 -8.85
C PHE A 260 13.27 5.38 -8.38
N ALA A 261 14.19 6.33 -8.14
CA ALA A 261 13.88 7.67 -7.64
C ALA A 261 12.88 8.45 -8.52
N ASP A 262 12.78 8.13 -9.81
CA ASP A 262 11.88 8.80 -10.75
C ASP A 262 11.28 7.83 -11.78
N GLY A 263 10.05 8.10 -12.18
CA GLY A 263 9.40 7.45 -13.32
C GLY A 263 8.76 6.07 -13.07
N PHE A 264 8.84 5.51 -11.87
CA PHE A 264 8.29 4.19 -11.51
C PHE A 264 7.19 4.28 -10.45
N PHE A 265 6.22 5.15 -10.68
CA PHE A 265 5.10 5.47 -9.80
C PHE A 265 5.49 6.22 -8.53
N LEU A 266 6.10 5.57 -7.53
CA LEU A 266 6.58 6.25 -6.33
C LEU A 266 7.93 6.92 -6.64
N THR A 267 8.02 8.23 -6.41
CA THR A 267 9.25 9.01 -6.65
C THR A 267 9.95 9.42 -5.36
N LYS A 268 11.22 9.83 -5.47
CA LYS A 268 11.96 10.46 -4.37
C LYS A 268 11.27 11.74 -3.89
N ALA A 269 10.69 12.53 -4.80
CA ALA A 269 9.93 13.73 -4.44
C ALA A 269 8.68 13.39 -3.63
N ASP A 270 7.95 12.32 -3.99
CA ASP A 270 6.81 11.83 -3.21
C ASP A 270 7.27 11.39 -1.80
N MET A 271 8.33 10.58 -1.72
CA MET A 271 8.87 10.10 -0.43
C MET A 271 9.33 11.26 0.47
N ASP A 272 9.98 12.28 -0.10
CA ASP A 272 10.39 13.47 0.63
C ASP A 272 9.19 14.24 1.16
N TRP A 273 8.18 14.47 0.32
CA TRP A 273 6.96 15.15 0.72
C TRP A 273 6.20 14.39 1.81
N PHE A 274 6.10 13.06 1.71
CA PHE A 274 5.47 12.23 2.76
C PHE A 274 6.24 12.29 4.08
N ARG A 275 7.56 12.14 4.05
CA ARG A 275 8.39 12.25 5.26
C ARG A 275 8.22 13.62 5.91
N ASP A 276 8.27 14.70 5.14
CA ASP A 276 8.17 16.06 5.68
C ASP A 276 6.80 16.29 6.34
N ASN A 277 5.70 15.83 5.74
CA ASN A 277 4.38 15.94 6.37
C ASN A 277 4.24 15.05 7.61
N TYR A 278 4.76 13.82 7.58
CA TYR A 278 4.58 12.83 8.65
C TYR A 278 5.49 13.07 9.87
N VAL A 279 6.73 13.49 9.63
CA VAL A 279 7.78 13.57 10.66
C VAL A 279 8.01 15.00 11.16
N SER A 280 7.89 16.04 10.33
CA SER A 280 8.31 17.39 10.76
C SER A 280 7.52 17.98 11.95
N GLY A 281 6.27 17.55 12.16
CA GLY A 281 5.47 17.92 13.33
C GLY A 281 5.57 16.94 14.51
N SER A 282 6.36 15.87 14.38
CA SER A 282 6.49 14.81 15.37
C SER A 282 7.50 15.18 16.46
N THR A 283 7.30 14.61 17.65
CA THR A 283 8.33 14.57 18.70
C THR A 283 9.32 13.42 18.50
N LEU A 284 9.06 12.52 17.54
CA LEU A 284 9.89 11.38 17.21
C LEU A 284 10.85 11.74 16.08
N ASP A 285 12.06 11.21 16.16
CA ASP A 285 13.00 11.29 15.05
C ASP A 285 12.70 10.22 13.99
N ALA A 286 13.21 10.41 12.78
CA ALA A 286 13.00 9.48 11.68
C ALA A 286 13.56 8.07 11.94
N GLY A 287 14.48 7.91 12.89
CA GLY A 287 15.07 6.63 13.28
C GLY A 287 14.28 5.89 14.37
N ASP A 288 13.31 6.53 15.03
CA ASP A 288 12.47 5.91 16.06
C ASP A 288 11.78 4.64 15.48
N PRO A 289 11.80 3.48 16.16
CA PRO A 289 11.21 2.24 15.67
C PRO A 289 9.71 2.32 15.34
N ARG A 290 8.99 3.33 15.84
CA ARG A 290 7.58 3.58 15.47
C ARG A 290 7.41 4.27 14.12
N ILE A 291 8.50 4.81 13.56
CA ILE A 291 8.58 5.35 12.19
C ILE A 291 9.38 4.41 11.30
N SER A 292 10.51 3.90 11.80
CA SER A 292 11.44 3.02 11.10
C SER A 292 11.52 1.65 11.78
N PRO A 293 10.53 0.76 11.60
CA PRO A 293 10.47 -0.53 12.31
C PRO A 293 11.66 -1.46 12.04
N LEU A 294 12.43 -1.25 10.96
CA LEU A 294 13.69 -1.96 10.73
C LEU A 294 14.75 -1.67 11.79
N LEU A 295 14.70 -0.49 12.41
CA LEU A 295 15.70 0.00 13.36
C LEU A 295 15.36 -0.35 14.82
N ALA A 296 14.36 -1.21 15.05
CA ALA A 296 14.08 -1.74 16.37
C ALA A 296 15.29 -2.51 16.92
N GLU A 297 15.62 -2.31 18.20
CA GLU A 297 16.76 -2.98 18.85
C GLU A 297 16.61 -4.51 18.89
N ASP A 298 15.37 -5.01 18.92
CA ASP A 298 15.06 -6.43 18.99
C ASP A 298 13.79 -6.78 18.21
N LEU A 299 13.94 -7.65 17.21
CA LEU A 299 12.85 -8.17 16.37
C LEU A 299 12.44 -9.61 16.73
N SER A 300 13.01 -10.19 17.79
CA SER A 300 12.68 -11.55 18.21
C SER A 300 11.28 -11.62 18.83
N GLY A 301 10.63 -12.79 18.68
CA GLY A 301 9.29 -13.02 19.22
C GLY A 301 8.15 -12.28 18.49
N LEU A 302 8.43 -11.65 17.35
CA LEU A 302 7.40 -11.08 16.47
C LEU A 302 6.60 -12.19 15.75
N PRO A 303 5.36 -11.89 15.30
CA PRO A 303 4.52 -12.88 14.65
C PRO A 303 5.07 -13.29 13.27
N PRO A 304 4.68 -14.47 12.74
CA PRO A 304 5.01 -14.88 11.38
C PRO A 304 4.71 -13.75 10.39
N ALA A 305 5.61 -13.55 9.43
CA ALA A 305 5.56 -12.42 8.51
C ALA A 305 5.48 -12.87 7.06
N MET A 306 4.60 -12.23 6.30
CA MET A 306 4.69 -12.17 4.85
C MET A 306 5.27 -10.82 4.47
N VAL A 307 6.39 -10.80 3.75
CA VAL A 307 7.00 -9.56 3.23
C VAL A 307 7.02 -9.61 1.72
N LEU A 308 6.41 -8.64 1.06
CA LEU A 308 6.19 -8.66 -0.39
C LEU A 308 6.80 -7.40 -1.00
N THR A 309 7.74 -7.51 -1.94
CA THR A 309 8.41 -6.32 -2.53
C THR A 309 8.26 -6.26 -4.05
N GLY A 310 8.27 -5.06 -4.62
CA GLY A 310 8.23 -4.83 -6.07
C GLY A 310 9.64 -4.64 -6.66
N GLY A 311 9.87 -5.14 -7.87
CA GLY A 311 11.19 -5.06 -8.52
C GLY A 311 11.56 -3.65 -9.00
N PHE A 312 10.57 -2.79 -9.27
CA PHE A 312 10.69 -1.39 -9.66
C PHE A 312 10.14 -0.45 -8.57
N ASP A 313 10.56 -0.68 -7.32
CA ASP A 313 10.06 0.03 -6.15
C ASP A 313 11.22 0.68 -5.37
N PRO A 314 11.19 1.99 -5.08
CA PRO A 314 12.15 2.62 -4.17
C PRO A 314 12.29 1.92 -2.82
N LEU A 315 11.21 1.37 -2.27
CA LEU A 315 11.17 0.73 -0.94
C LEU A 315 11.61 -0.74 -0.97
N ARG A 316 11.96 -1.28 -2.14
CA ARG A 316 12.31 -2.70 -2.31
C ARG A 316 13.42 -3.15 -1.36
N ASP A 317 14.54 -2.44 -1.35
CA ASP A 317 15.72 -2.92 -0.61
C ASP A 317 15.49 -2.84 0.91
N GLU A 318 14.79 -1.82 1.42
CA GLU A 318 14.49 -1.73 2.86
C GLU A 318 13.45 -2.78 3.31
N GLY A 319 12.44 -3.06 2.49
CA GLY A 319 11.51 -4.16 2.74
C GLY A 319 12.22 -5.52 2.75
N ASN A 320 13.15 -5.75 1.82
CA ASN A 320 13.98 -6.95 1.79
C ASN A 320 14.87 -7.05 3.05
N GLN A 321 15.50 -5.94 3.46
CA GLN A 321 16.31 -5.88 4.68
C GLN A 321 15.47 -6.18 5.92
N TYR A 322 14.21 -5.74 5.98
CA TYR A 322 13.31 -6.06 7.09
C TYR A 322 12.97 -7.54 7.13
N ALA A 323 12.70 -8.17 5.99
CA ALA A 323 12.51 -9.61 5.91
C ALA A 323 13.75 -10.39 6.41
N GLU A 324 14.95 -9.97 6.00
CA GLU A 324 16.21 -10.57 6.43
C GLU A 324 16.43 -10.39 7.93
N ALA A 325 16.15 -9.21 8.48
CA ALA A 325 16.28 -8.91 9.90
C ALA A 325 15.31 -9.73 10.77
N LEU A 326 14.05 -9.87 10.33
CA LEU A 326 13.05 -10.74 10.98
C LEU A 326 13.52 -12.20 10.98
N ALA A 327 13.98 -12.71 9.83
CA ALA A 327 14.47 -14.08 9.73
C ALA A 327 15.71 -14.33 10.61
N ALA A 328 16.64 -13.36 10.65
CA ALA A 328 17.82 -13.42 11.51
C ALA A 328 17.46 -13.42 13.01
N ALA A 329 16.36 -12.77 13.39
CA ALA A 329 15.80 -12.78 14.75
C ALA A 329 14.96 -14.04 15.07
N GLY A 330 14.87 -15.01 14.15
CA GLY A 330 14.16 -16.27 14.34
C GLY A 330 12.66 -16.22 14.04
N VAL A 331 12.16 -15.15 13.44
CA VAL A 331 10.76 -15.04 13.01
C VAL A 331 10.52 -15.89 11.75
N PRO A 332 9.42 -16.66 11.65
CA PRO A 332 9.06 -17.31 10.39
C PRO A 332 8.70 -16.27 9.32
N VAL A 333 9.44 -16.24 8.20
CA VAL A 333 9.24 -15.25 7.13
C VAL A 333 8.96 -15.93 5.78
N ASP A 334 7.88 -15.50 5.13
CA ASP A 334 7.58 -15.75 3.71
C ASP A 334 7.86 -14.46 2.93
N HIS A 335 9.07 -14.35 2.40
CA HIS A 335 9.51 -13.19 1.63
C HIS A 335 9.41 -13.47 0.13
N ARG A 336 8.75 -12.57 -0.62
CA ARG A 336 8.61 -12.67 -2.07
C ARG A 336 8.87 -11.32 -2.74
N GLN A 337 9.80 -11.32 -3.69
CA GLN A 337 10.05 -10.18 -4.56
C GLN A 337 9.41 -10.42 -5.94
N PHE A 338 8.50 -9.55 -6.35
CA PHE A 338 7.87 -9.58 -7.65
C PHE A 338 8.65 -8.68 -8.63
N GLY A 339 9.50 -9.28 -9.46
CA GLY A 339 10.36 -8.54 -10.40
C GLY A 339 9.66 -7.52 -11.31
N PRO A 340 8.55 -7.85 -11.99
CA PRO A 340 8.01 -6.99 -13.06
C PRO A 340 7.09 -5.86 -12.60
N VAL A 341 6.92 -5.64 -11.29
CA VAL A 341 5.93 -4.69 -10.74
C VAL A 341 6.55 -3.47 -10.06
N VAL A 342 5.77 -2.40 -9.97
CA VAL A 342 6.11 -1.13 -9.29
C VAL A 342 5.61 -1.10 -7.84
N HIS A 343 5.94 -0.03 -7.12
CA HIS A 343 5.26 0.31 -5.86
C HIS A 343 3.74 0.38 -6.04
N ALA A 344 2.98 0.01 -5.01
CA ALA A 344 1.51 -0.05 -5.03
C ALA A 344 0.90 -1.12 -5.97
N PHE A 345 1.68 -2.11 -6.44
CA PHE A 345 1.19 -3.10 -7.41
C PHE A 345 -0.08 -3.83 -6.98
N ALA A 346 -0.28 -4.02 -5.67
CA ALA A 346 -1.45 -4.71 -5.14
C ALA A 346 -2.74 -3.92 -5.38
N ASN A 347 -2.68 -2.59 -5.39
CA ASN A 347 -3.81 -1.73 -5.74
C ASN A 347 -4.06 -1.64 -7.26
N PHE A 348 -3.07 -2.05 -8.08
CA PHE A 348 -3.19 -2.10 -9.54
C PHE A 348 -3.65 -3.47 -10.07
N PHE A 349 -3.98 -4.42 -9.20
CA PHE A 349 -4.53 -5.71 -9.61
C PHE A 349 -5.70 -5.63 -10.61
N PRO A 350 -6.61 -4.63 -10.57
CA PRO A 350 -7.74 -4.57 -11.50
C PRO A 350 -7.32 -4.23 -12.92
N LEU A 351 -6.07 -3.76 -13.13
CA LEU A 351 -5.51 -3.49 -14.46
C LEU A 351 -5.03 -4.75 -15.18
N GLY A 352 -4.95 -5.91 -14.50
CA GLY A 352 -4.44 -7.14 -15.08
C GLY A 352 -2.91 -7.23 -15.02
N GLY A 353 -2.32 -7.98 -15.97
CA GLY A 353 -0.87 -8.16 -16.08
C GLY A 353 -0.22 -8.71 -14.81
N ALA A 354 1.05 -8.39 -14.62
CA ALA A 354 1.82 -8.86 -13.47
C ALA A 354 1.25 -8.42 -12.11
N SER A 355 0.58 -7.26 -12.02
CA SER A 355 -0.08 -6.82 -10.78
C SER A 355 -1.19 -7.78 -10.36
N ALA A 356 -2.03 -8.23 -11.31
CA ALA A 356 -3.08 -9.19 -11.01
C ALA A 356 -2.49 -10.55 -10.57
N THR A 357 -1.46 -11.04 -11.28
CA THR A 357 -0.78 -12.30 -10.94
C THR A 357 -0.15 -12.23 -9.55
N ALA A 358 0.66 -11.21 -9.27
CA ALA A 358 1.32 -11.03 -7.98
C ALA A 358 0.31 -10.91 -6.83
N THR A 359 -0.76 -10.12 -7.02
CA THR A 359 -1.79 -9.95 -5.99
C THR A 359 -2.56 -11.25 -5.72
N ALA A 360 -2.88 -12.03 -6.76
CA ALA A 360 -3.52 -13.33 -6.58
C ALA A 360 -2.63 -14.31 -5.80
N GLU A 361 -1.32 -14.31 -6.05
CA GLU A 361 -0.35 -15.12 -5.28
C GLU A 361 -0.27 -14.69 -3.81
N VAL A 362 -0.28 -13.38 -3.54
CA VAL A 362 -0.32 -12.82 -2.18
C VAL A 362 -1.58 -13.24 -1.44
N VAL A 363 -2.76 -13.05 -2.05
CA VAL A 363 -4.05 -13.40 -1.44
C VAL A 363 -4.15 -14.90 -1.17
N SER A 364 -3.68 -15.74 -2.10
CA SER A 364 -3.61 -17.19 -1.89
C SER A 364 -2.68 -17.57 -0.74
N ALA A 365 -1.57 -16.85 -0.57
CA ALA A 365 -0.63 -17.09 0.52
C ALA A 365 -1.21 -16.66 1.89
N VAL A 366 -1.90 -15.52 1.96
CA VAL A 366 -2.65 -15.09 3.16
C VAL A 366 -3.64 -16.16 3.60
N ARG A 367 -4.43 -16.70 2.66
CA ARG A 367 -5.33 -17.84 2.93
C ARG A 367 -4.60 -19.03 3.52
N ALA A 368 -3.47 -19.41 2.92
CA ALA A 368 -2.71 -20.58 3.34
C ALA A 368 -2.11 -20.43 4.74
N HIS A 369 -1.55 -19.26 5.07
CA HIS A 369 -1.01 -18.97 6.40
C HIS A 369 -2.13 -18.98 7.46
N LEU A 370 -3.24 -18.31 7.22
CA LEU A 370 -4.35 -18.19 8.18
C LEU A 370 -5.23 -19.44 8.29
N SER A 371 -5.09 -20.39 7.36
CA SER A 371 -5.71 -21.72 7.47
C SER A 371 -4.94 -22.67 8.38
N ARG A 372 -3.64 -22.42 8.61
CA ARG A 372 -2.76 -23.28 9.41
C ARG A 372 -2.64 -22.83 10.88
N ALA A 373 -3.02 -21.59 11.17
CA ALA A 373 -2.97 -20.97 12.49
C ALA A 373 -4.02 -21.52 13.47
#